data_AF-A0A931V8N1-F1
#
_entry.id   AF-A0A931V8N1-F1
#
_cell.length_a   1.000
_cell.length_b   1.000
_cell.length_c   1.000
_cell.angle_alpha   90.00
_cell.angle_beta   90.00
_cell.angle_gamma   90.00
#
_symmetry.space_group_name_H-M   'P 1'
#
loop_
_entity.id
_entity.type
_entity.pdbx_description
1 polymer ?
#
loop_
_entity_poly.entity_id
_entity_poly.type
_entity_poly.pdbx_seq_one_letter_code
_entity_poly.pdbx_strand_id
1 'polypeptide(L)'
;MNDVPTELKPSASRQTLQQRLSRDAFIALHHQQGFSQKAIAKRFDISIAYVIRLRKQYNIPTNTKAQKLTATVKKTRVSLEAQTNPKEIRRLYHEEKLSCDGIAKRFNVSRKTVWKYLGRHGIDARDKTESRRNAITEGRIIQVLYTINEDFFATWSPAMAWVLGLILTDGHIGIGPSGMLVPELSSISLPLLERVRSCMASNHPIKLVNQTLGGTIYRFTFCRRKLADDLVALGITPKKSLTVQFPPVPVLYLSHFIRGVFDGDGSVFVDPRARASAIRVNFVSGSWDFISQLENKLHSLAGV
;
A
#
# COMPACT_ATOMS: atom_id res chain seq x y z
N MET A 1 -56.86 45.03 9.31
CA MET A 1 -57.10 44.49 7.96
C MET A 1 -55.73 44.45 7.30
N ASN A 2 -55.01 43.34 7.42
CA ASN A 2 -55.04 42.20 6.48
C ASN A 2 -54.70 42.70 5.06
N ASP A 3 -53.66 42.25 4.37
CA ASP A 3 -53.18 40.88 4.30
C ASP A 3 -51.73 40.81 3.78
N VAL A 4 -51.06 39.73 4.14
CA VAL A 4 -49.77 39.29 3.60
C VAL A 4 -50.01 38.58 2.26
N PRO A 5 -49.08 38.65 1.30
CA PRO A 5 -48.85 37.49 0.43
C PRO A 5 -47.54 36.79 0.77
N THR A 6 -47.72 35.55 1.18
CA THR A 6 -46.75 34.54 1.55
C THR A 6 -46.22 33.82 0.30
N GLU A 7 -44.92 33.50 0.31
CA GLU A 7 -44.24 32.43 -0.43
C GLU A 7 -44.10 32.47 -1.97
N LEU A 8 -42.85 32.43 -2.44
CA LEU A 8 -42.20 31.27 -3.09
C LEU A 8 -40.83 31.67 -3.69
N LYS A 9 -39.72 31.16 -3.13
CA LYS A 9 -38.50 30.85 -3.94
C LYS A 9 -38.75 29.48 -4.59
N PRO A 10 -38.15 29.08 -5.73
CA PRO A 10 -36.95 29.61 -6.38
C PRO A 10 -36.96 29.68 -7.93
N SER A 11 -36.23 30.60 -8.53
CA SER A 11 -35.29 30.23 -9.61
C SER A 11 -34.16 31.25 -9.63
N ALA A 12 -32.95 30.79 -9.28
CA ALA A 12 -31.75 31.58 -9.47
C ALA A 12 -31.55 31.72 -10.97
N SER A 13 -32.05 32.84 -11.51
CA SER A 13 -31.79 33.24 -12.88
C SER A 13 -30.28 33.17 -13.12
N ARG A 14 -29.91 32.50 -14.22
CA ARG A 14 -28.54 32.42 -14.74
C ARG A 14 -28.08 33.81 -15.18
N GLN A 15 -27.91 34.72 -14.22
CA GLN A 15 -27.14 35.92 -14.46
C GLN A 15 -25.71 35.50 -14.76
N THR A 16 -25.13 36.02 -15.84
CA THR A 16 -23.75 35.73 -16.20
C THR A 16 -22.85 36.18 -15.05
N LEU A 17 -21.80 35.42 -14.73
CA LEU A 17 -20.93 35.66 -13.57
C LEU A 17 -20.24 37.05 -13.58
N GLN A 18 -20.20 37.73 -14.73
CA GLN A 18 -19.76 39.13 -14.88
C GLN A 18 -20.79 40.14 -14.32
N GLN A 19 -22.08 39.79 -14.29
CA GLN A 19 -23.15 40.58 -13.68
C GLN A 19 -23.11 40.52 -12.14
N ARG A 20 -22.53 39.46 -11.56
CA ARG A 20 -22.45 39.27 -10.10
C ARG A 20 -21.34 40.08 -9.41
N LEU A 21 -20.25 40.40 -10.12
CA LEU A 21 -19.12 41.17 -9.58
C LEU A 21 -18.45 41.95 -10.71
N SER A 22 -18.93 43.17 -10.96
CA SER A 22 -18.36 44.08 -11.94
C SER A 22 -16.93 44.51 -11.55
N ARG A 23 -16.16 45.01 -12.54
CA ARG A 23 -14.81 45.54 -12.32
C ARG A 23 -14.79 46.61 -11.22
N ASP A 24 -15.73 47.54 -11.27
CA ASP A 24 -15.79 48.66 -10.32
C ASP A 24 -16.20 48.19 -8.92
N ALA A 25 -17.15 47.25 -8.83
CA ALA A 25 -17.53 46.63 -7.56
C ALA A 25 -16.35 45.88 -6.93
N PHE A 26 -15.56 45.17 -7.73
CA PHE A 26 -14.36 44.48 -7.25
C PHE A 26 -13.27 45.46 -6.78
N ILE A 27 -13.04 46.56 -7.50
CA ILE A 27 -12.08 47.61 -7.10
C ILE A 27 -12.52 48.27 -5.79
N ALA A 28 -13.80 48.61 -5.65
CA ALA A 28 -14.35 49.21 -4.42
C ALA A 28 -14.17 48.26 -3.22
N LEU A 29 -14.52 46.98 -3.37
CA LEU A 29 -14.35 46.01 -2.29
C LEU A 29 -12.89 45.75 -1.93
N HIS A 30 -12.03 45.59 -2.95
CA HIS A 30 -10.65 45.16 -2.76
C HIS A 30 -9.70 46.30 -2.35
N HIS A 31 -9.87 47.51 -2.87
CA HIS A 31 -8.98 48.66 -2.59
C HIS A 31 -9.61 49.69 -1.65
N GLN A 32 -10.88 50.07 -1.85
CA GLN A 32 -11.52 51.10 -1.01
C GLN A 32 -11.96 50.54 0.34
N GLN A 33 -12.55 49.34 0.35
CA GLN A 33 -13.04 48.68 1.57
C GLN A 33 -12.06 47.67 2.16
N GLY A 34 -10.92 47.41 1.50
CA GLY A 34 -9.83 46.60 2.03
C GLY A 34 -10.12 45.10 2.21
N PHE A 35 -11.19 44.56 1.61
CA PHE A 35 -11.52 43.14 1.70
C PHE A 35 -10.46 42.28 1.00
N SER A 36 -10.01 41.22 1.68
CA SER A 36 -9.16 40.21 1.05
C SER A 36 -9.92 39.47 -0.06
N GLN A 37 -9.19 38.96 -1.06
CA GLN A 37 -9.78 38.15 -2.15
C GLN A 37 -10.56 36.94 -1.62
N LYS A 38 -10.15 36.38 -0.48
CA LYS A 38 -10.85 35.29 0.21
C LYS A 38 -12.18 35.74 0.82
N ALA A 39 -12.23 36.95 1.39
CA ALA A 39 -13.46 37.53 1.93
C ALA A 39 -14.44 37.89 0.81
N ILE A 40 -13.95 38.43 -0.31
CA ILE A 40 -14.76 38.69 -1.50
C ILE A 40 -15.32 37.38 -2.07
N ALA A 41 -14.49 36.34 -2.19
CA ALA A 41 -14.93 35.02 -2.63
C ALA A 41 -16.08 34.47 -1.78
N LYS A 42 -15.95 34.56 -0.46
CA LYS A 42 -16.99 34.13 0.48
C LYS A 42 -18.26 34.98 0.40
N ARG A 43 -18.13 36.30 0.25
CA ARG A 43 -19.26 37.24 0.21
C ARG A 43 -20.15 37.05 -1.02
N PHE A 44 -19.55 36.66 -2.15
CA PHE A 44 -20.26 36.49 -3.42
C PHE A 44 -20.51 35.02 -3.78
N ASP A 45 -20.17 34.08 -2.87
CA ASP A 45 -20.25 32.64 -3.08
C ASP A 45 -19.59 32.18 -4.40
N ILE A 46 -18.38 32.68 -4.64
CA ILE A 46 -17.57 32.39 -5.83
C ILE A 46 -16.21 31.81 -5.42
N SER A 47 -15.58 31.06 -6.33
CA SER A 47 -14.27 30.47 -6.04
C SER A 47 -13.19 31.53 -5.88
N ILE A 48 -12.29 31.33 -4.91
CA ILE A 48 -11.13 32.22 -4.70
C ILE A 48 -10.23 32.28 -5.96
N ALA A 49 -10.12 31.18 -6.70
CA ALA A 49 -9.39 31.11 -7.95
C ALA A 49 -9.98 32.03 -9.02
N TYR A 50 -11.31 32.18 -9.06
CA TYR A 50 -11.97 33.12 -9.96
C TYR A 50 -11.67 34.56 -9.59
N VAL A 51 -11.74 34.91 -8.29
CA VAL A 51 -11.38 36.25 -7.81
C VAL A 51 -9.93 36.62 -8.14
N ILE A 52 -9.00 35.65 -8.02
CA ILE A 52 -7.59 35.83 -8.41
C ILE A 52 -7.47 36.08 -9.92
N ARG A 53 -8.20 35.33 -10.74
CA ARG A 53 -8.21 35.45 -12.19
C ARG A 53 -8.80 36.79 -12.65
N LEU A 54 -9.92 37.23 -12.07
CA LEU A 54 -10.51 38.53 -12.34
C LEU A 54 -9.56 39.68 -12.00
N ARG A 55 -8.88 39.61 -10.85
CA ARG A 55 -7.87 40.60 -10.49
C ARG A 55 -6.77 40.71 -11.55
N LYS A 56 -6.26 39.57 -12.04
CA LYS A 56 -5.25 39.52 -13.10
C LYS A 56 -5.78 40.07 -14.42
N GLN A 57 -6.98 39.66 -14.83
CA GLN A 57 -7.63 40.10 -16.06
C GLN A 57 -7.87 41.62 -16.08
N TYR A 58 -8.24 42.21 -14.93
CA TYR A 58 -8.45 43.66 -14.80
C TYR A 58 -7.19 44.45 -14.43
N ASN A 59 -6.03 43.78 -14.39
CA ASN A 59 -4.73 44.34 -14.04
C ASN A 59 -4.70 45.11 -12.70
N ILE A 60 -5.43 44.59 -11.70
CA ILE A 60 -5.57 45.24 -10.39
C ILE A 60 -4.41 44.80 -9.48
N PRO A 61 -3.64 45.73 -8.88
CA PRO A 61 -2.54 45.36 -8.01
C PRO A 61 -3.05 44.65 -6.74
N THR A 62 -2.23 43.75 -6.20
CA THR A 62 -2.55 43.04 -4.96
C THR A 62 -2.64 44.05 -3.81
N ASN A 63 -3.72 44.01 -3.02
CA ASN A 63 -3.84 44.89 -1.87
C ASN A 63 -2.90 44.39 -0.77
N THR A 64 -1.77 45.07 -0.60
CA THR A 64 -0.75 44.81 0.44
C THR A 64 -1.20 45.23 1.84
N LYS A 65 -2.27 46.03 1.95
CA LYS A 65 -2.88 46.51 3.21
C LYS A 65 -4.17 45.77 3.60
N ALA A 66 -4.56 44.71 2.88
CA ALA A 66 -5.80 43.99 3.16
C ALA A 66 -5.82 43.46 4.61
N GLN A 67 -6.78 43.94 5.41
CA GLN A 67 -6.89 43.59 6.82
C GLN A 67 -7.21 42.10 6.96
N LYS A 68 -6.38 41.38 7.73
CA LYS A 68 -6.68 39.99 8.13
C LYS A 68 -7.87 40.04 9.09
N LEU A 69 -8.94 39.31 8.78
CA LEU A 69 -10.24 39.36 9.48
C LEU A 69 -10.20 38.96 10.96
N THR A 70 -9.06 38.50 11.48
CA THR A 70 -8.88 38.13 12.89
C THR A 70 -7.49 38.50 13.38
N ALA A 71 -7.41 39.18 14.53
CA ALA A 71 -6.18 39.30 15.29
C ALA A 71 -5.63 37.87 15.53
N THR A 72 -4.42 37.59 15.04
CA THR A 72 -3.80 36.29 15.29
C THR A 72 -3.42 36.25 16.76
N VAL A 73 -4.16 35.49 17.57
CA VAL A 73 -3.79 35.21 18.96
C VAL A 73 -2.34 34.72 18.94
N LYS A 74 -1.43 35.48 19.57
CA LYS A 74 -0.04 35.02 19.79
C LYS A 74 -0.12 33.81 20.72
N LYS A 75 -0.12 32.59 20.16
CA LYS A 75 0.05 31.37 20.96
C LYS A 75 1.38 31.45 21.69
N THR A 76 1.37 31.42 23.02
CA THR A 76 2.55 31.20 23.85
C THR A 76 3.12 29.84 23.46
N ARG A 77 4.27 29.81 22.77
CA ARG A 77 4.91 28.57 22.34
C ARG A 77 5.71 28.00 23.51
N VAL A 78 5.08 27.15 24.32
CA VAL A 78 5.81 26.35 25.30
C VAL A 78 6.57 25.26 24.53
N SER A 79 7.87 25.09 24.81
CA SER A 79 8.68 24.05 24.18
C SER A 79 8.19 22.66 24.62
N LEU A 80 8.42 21.63 23.80
CA LEU A 80 8.07 20.27 24.19
C LEU A 80 9.02 19.78 25.29
N GLU A 81 10.27 20.23 25.21
CA GLU A 81 11.35 20.00 26.18
C GLU A 81 11.00 20.50 27.60
N ALA A 82 10.22 21.57 27.72
CA ALA A 82 9.75 22.08 29.02
C ALA A 82 8.53 21.32 29.56
N GLN A 83 7.83 20.56 28.73
CA GLN A 83 6.58 19.90 29.08
C GLN A 83 6.73 18.40 29.37
N THR A 84 7.78 17.76 28.85
CA THR A 84 7.93 16.31 28.94
C THR A 84 9.38 15.86 28.78
N ASN A 85 9.62 14.56 29.04
CA ASN A 85 10.92 13.93 28.94
C ASN A 85 10.92 12.82 27.85
N PRO A 86 12.11 12.38 27.40
CA PRO A 86 12.22 11.38 26.33
C PRO A 86 11.59 10.02 26.66
N LYS A 87 11.57 9.62 27.94
CA LYS A 87 10.96 8.35 28.37
C LYS A 87 9.46 8.37 28.17
N GLU A 88 8.80 9.46 28.57
CA GLU A 88 7.36 9.63 28.38
C GLU A 88 7.00 9.67 26.89
N ILE A 89 7.75 10.42 26.07
CA ILE A 89 7.51 10.42 24.62
C ILE A 89 7.71 9.03 24.00
N ARG A 90 8.72 8.27 24.46
CA ARG A 90 8.94 6.88 24.02
C ARG A 90 7.76 5.98 24.39
N ARG A 91 7.25 6.07 25.62
CA ARG A 91 6.05 5.34 26.08
C ARG A 91 4.84 5.70 25.22
N LEU A 92 4.51 6.99 25.08
CA LEU A 92 3.38 7.43 24.28
C LEU A 92 3.47 6.96 22.83
N TYR A 93 4.69 6.97 22.26
CA TYR A 93 4.92 6.60 20.88
C TYR A 93 4.97 5.08 20.65
N HIS A 94 5.73 4.30 21.42
CA HIS A 94 5.90 2.87 21.16
C HIS A 94 4.94 1.96 21.93
N GLU A 95 4.55 2.34 23.15
CA GLU A 95 3.71 1.51 24.01
C GLU A 95 2.22 1.87 23.80
N GLU A 96 1.87 3.16 23.92
CA GLU A 96 0.49 3.63 23.73
C GLU A 96 0.13 3.86 22.25
N LYS A 97 1.07 3.61 21.32
CA LYS A 97 0.89 3.67 19.86
C LYS A 97 0.41 5.01 19.27
N LEU A 98 0.35 6.09 20.04
CA LEU A 98 -0.12 7.42 19.62
C LEU A 98 0.70 7.99 18.46
N SER A 99 0.05 8.47 17.40
CA SER A 99 0.75 9.15 16.30
C SER A 99 1.46 10.44 16.75
N CYS A 100 2.44 10.92 15.97
CA CYS A 100 3.04 12.24 16.21
C CYS A 100 1.99 13.37 16.29
N ASP A 101 0.86 13.22 15.59
CA ASP A 101 -0.25 14.17 15.64
C ASP A 101 -1.05 14.05 16.95
N GLY A 102 -1.28 12.83 17.43
CA GLY A 102 -1.91 12.57 18.74
C GLY A 102 -1.08 13.14 19.89
N ILE A 103 0.23 12.89 19.87
CA ILE A 103 1.17 13.47 20.84
C ILE A 103 1.19 15.01 20.72
N ALA A 104 1.20 15.54 19.49
CA ALA A 104 1.19 16.97 19.26
C ALA A 104 -0.05 17.66 19.85
N LYS A 105 -1.23 17.03 19.72
CA LYS A 105 -2.47 17.50 20.34
C LYS A 105 -2.37 17.50 21.87
N ARG A 106 -1.83 16.43 22.47
CA ARG A 106 -1.68 16.29 23.93
C ARG A 106 -0.80 17.38 24.55
N PHE A 107 0.25 17.79 23.85
CA PHE A 107 1.18 18.84 24.32
C PHE A 107 0.96 20.21 23.65
N ASN A 108 -0.11 20.38 22.87
CA ASN A 108 -0.42 21.60 22.12
C ASN A 108 0.78 22.14 21.28
N VAL A 109 1.59 21.23 20.75
CA VAL A 109 2.71 21.54 19.85
C VAL A 109 2.38 21.13 18.42
N SER A 110 3.28 21.43 17.47
CA SER A 110 3.11 20.95 16.10
C SER A 110 3.56 19.49 15.97
N ARG A 111 2.93 18.72 15.07
CA ARG A 111 3.41 17.38 14.67
C ARG A 111 4.91 17.38 14.30
N LYS A 112 5.37 18.44 13.64
CA LYS A 112 6.78 18.62 13.25
C LYS A 112 7.70 18.77 14.48
N THR A 113 7.23 19.41 15.54
CA THR A 113 7.96 19.52 16.82
C THR A 113 8.19 18.14 17.43
N VAL A 114 7.14 17.32 17.51
CA VAL A 114 7.24 15.94 18.01
C VAL A 114 8.19 15.11 17.15
N TRP A 115 8.08 15.18 15.82
CA TRP A 115 8.95 14.44 14.91
C TRP A 115 10.44 14.82 15.10
N LYS A 116 10.74 16.12 15.24
CA LYS A 116 12.11 16.58 15.54
C LYS A 116 12.58 16.11 16.91
N TYR A 117 11.70 16.10 17.90
CA TYR A 117 12.02 15.65 19.25
C TYR A 117 12.41 14.17 19.28
N LEU A 118 11.65 13.30 18.58
CA LEU A 118 12.00 11.87 18.43
C LEU A 118 13.42 11.69 17.89
N GLY A 119 13.76 12.40 16.79
CA GLY A 119 15.08 12.30 16.17
C GLY A 119 16.22 12.84 17.05
N ARG A 120 16.00 13.94 17.79
CA ARG A 120 17.01 14.50 18.71
C ARG A 120 17.33 13.59 19.89
N HIS A 121 16.37 12.77 20.31
CA HIS A 121 16.49 11.90 21.48
C HIS A 121 16.68 10.42 21.13
N GLY A 122 17.02 10.09 19.88
CA GLY A 122 17.28 8.71 19.45
C GLY A 122 16.09 7.77 19.65
N ILE A 123 14.87 8.29 19.44
CA ILE A 123 13.65 7.46 19.45
C ILE A 123 13.36 7.10 18.01
N ASP A 124 13.54 5.81 17.68
CA ASP A 124 13.40 5.32 16.32
C ASP A 124 11.98 5.53 15.79
N ALA A 125 11.91 6.00 14.54
CA ALA A 125 10.62 6.13 13.88
C ALA A 125 10.03 4.73 13.65
N ARG A 126 8.73 4.58 13.95
CA ARG A 126 8.00 3.36 13.60
C ARG A 126 8.06 3.12 12.11
N ASP A 127 8.01 1.85 11.73
CA ASP A 127 7.90 1.49 10.33
C ASP A 127 6.56 2.00 9.75
N LYS A 128 6.52 2.19 8.43
CA LYS A 128 5.33 2.71 7.73
C LYS A 128 4.13 1.77 7.86
N THR A 129 4.36 0.46 7.90
CA THR A 129 3.34 -0.58 8.04
C THR A 129 2.73 -0.54 9.45
N GLU A 130 3.55 -0.54 10.51
CA GLU A 130 3.09 -0.37 11.89
C GLU A 130 2.29 0.92 12.05
N SER A 131 2.82 2.04 11.54
CA SER A 131 2.12 3.34 11.61
C SER A 131 0.75 3.29 10.93
N ARG A 132 0.63 2.58 9.81
CA ARG A 132 -0.63 2.41 9.08
C ARG A 132 -1.58 1.45 9.79
N ARG A 133 -1.08 0.36 10.37
CA ARG A 133 -1.87 -0.57 11.18
C ARG A 133 -2.52 0.15 12.37
N ASN A 134 -1.74 0.91 13.12
CA ASN A 134 -2.25 1.68 14.26
C ASN A 134 -3.31 2.71 13.82
N ALA A 135 -3.10 3.37 12.68
CA ALA A 135 -4.08 4.30 12.13
C ALA A 135 -5.42 3.64 11.77
N ILE A 136 -5.39 2.38 11.33
CA ILE A 136 -6.59 1.61 11.01
C ILE A 136 -7.27 1.13 12.30
N THR A 137 -6.50 0.63 13.28
CA THR A 137 -7.02 0.24 14.60
C THR A 137 -7.71 1.39 15.32
N GLU A 138 -7.17 2.60 15.23
CA GLU A 138 -7.78 3.81 15.78
C GLU A 138 -8.95 4.37 14.93
N GLY A 139 -9.33 3.69 13.84
CA GLY A 139 -10.42 4.12 12.95
C GLY A 139 -10.10 5.37 12.11
N ARG A 140 -8.84 5.83 12.09
CA ARG A 140 -8.42 7.00 11.29
C ARG A 140 -8.32 6.69 9.79
N ILE A 141 -8.19 5.43 9.43
CA ILE A 141 -8.16 4.94 8.05
C ILE A 141 -9.11 3.75 7.94
N ILE A 142 -10.07 3.84 7.02
CA ILE A 142 -10.95 2.72 6.67
C ILE A 142 -10.25 1.94 5.56
N GLN A 143 -9.45 0.94 5.93
CA GLN A 143 -8.81 0.02 4.99
C GLN A 143 -8.80 -1.39 5.58
N VAL A 144 -9.20 -2.38 4.79
CA VAL A 144 -9.12 -3.80 5.19
C VAL A 144 -7.65 -4.20 5.29
N LEU A 145 -7.20 -4.54 6.49
CA LEU A 145 -5.89 -5.11 6.71
C LEU A 145 -5.95 -6.62 6.53
N TYR A 146 -5.13 -7.11 5.60
CA TYR A 146 -4.93 -8.54 5.46
C TYR A 146 -3.85 -9.02 6.45
N THR A 147 -4.08 -10.17 7.06
CA THR A 147 -3.15 -10.92 7.91
C THR A 147 -2.52 -12.05 7.09
N ILE A 148 -1.32 -12.43 7.50
CA ILE A 148 -0.55 -13.55 6.95
C ILE A 148 0.53 -13.92 7.96
N ASN A 149 0.92 -15.19 8.02
CA ASN A 149 2.09 -15.60 8.78
C ASN A 149 3.36 -15.03 8.12
N GLU A 150 3.93 -13.97 8.69
CA GLU A 150 5.15 -13.32 8.17
C GLU A 150 6.42 -14.16 8.40
N ASP A 151 6.35 -15.18 9.25
CA ASP A 151 7.45 -16.13 9.54
C ASP A 151 7.34 -17.43 8.74
N PHE A 152 6.43 -17.51 7.77
CA PHE A 152 6.15 -18.75 7.03
C PHE A 152 7.39 -19.36 6.33
N PHE A 153 8.30 -18.52 5.84
CA PHE A 153 9.56 -18.96 5.21
C PHE A 153 10.77 -18.95 6.16
N ALA A 154 10.58 -18.59 7.44
CA ALA A 154 11.67 -18.51 8.41
C ALA A 154 12.07 -19.89 8.97
N THR A 155 11.15 -20.85 9.00
CA THR A 155 11.40 -22.20 9.51
C THR A 155 10.89 -23.25 8.54
N TRP A 156 11.73 -24.25 8.26
CA TRP A 156 11.34 -25.35 7.39
C TRP A 156 10.20 -26.19 7.99
N SER A 157 9.22 -26.49 7.14
CA SER A 157 8.12 -27.39 7.43
C SER A 157 7.65 -28.05 6.14
N PRO A 158 6.89 -29.17 6.18
CA PRO A 158 6.33 -29.78 4.99
C PRO A 158 5.51 -28.81 4.12
N ALA A 159 4.74 -27.93 4.77
CA ALA A 159 3.92 -26.93 4.10
C ALA A 159 4.79 -25.83 3.45
N MET A 160 5.78 -25.31 4.18
CA MET A 160 6.72 -24.30 3.67
C MET A 160 7.48 -24.83 2.46
N ALA A 161 8.01 -26.06 2.53
CA ALA A 161 8.77 -26.65 1.43
C ALA A 161 7.92 -26.85 0.17
N TRP A 162 6.69 -27.35 0.32
CA TRP A 162 5.74 -27.48 -0.79
C TRP A 162 5.38 -26.13 -1.43
N VAL A 163 5.07 -25.11 -0.61
CA VAL A 163 4.78 -23.76 -1.12
C VAL A 163 6.01 -23.14 -1.79
N LEU A 164 7.22 -23.35 -1.25
CA LEU A 164 8.46 -22.86 -1.85
C LEU A 164 8.69 -23.48 -3.24
N GLY A 165 8.43 -24.79 -3.40
CA GLY A 165 8.51 -25.47 -4.70
C GLY A 165 7.56 -24.86 -5.72
N LEU A 166 6.30 -24.62 -5.34
CA LEU A 166 5.29 -23.96 -6.20
C LEU A 166 5.68 -22.52 -6.57
N ILE A 167 6.26 -21.77 -5.63
CA ILE A 167 6.73 -20.40 -5.92
C ILE A 167 7.94 -20.43 -6.86
N LEU A 168 8.81 -21.44 -6.74
CA LEU A 168 9.97 -21.60 -7.62
C LEU A 168 9.57 -21.87 -9.07
N THR A 169 8.44 -22.50 -9.32
CA THR A 169 7.91 -22.73 -10.67
C THR A 169 7.01 -21.56 -11.10
N ASP A 170 5.78 -21.53 -10.61
CA ASP A 170 4.70 -20.63 -11.02
C ASP A 170 4.75 -19.24 -10.36
N GLY A 171 5.64 -19.06 -9.38
CA GLY A 171 5.76 -17.81 -8.63
C GLY A 171 6.54 -16.73 -9.38
N HIS A 172 6.13 -15.48 -9.16
CA HIS A 172 6.76 -14.27 -9.66
C HIS A 172 7.03 -13.29 -8.52
N ILE A 173 8.20 -12.64 -8.54
CA ILE A 173 8.48 -11.49 -7.67
C ILE A 173 8.52 -10.23 -8.53
N GLY A 174 7.45 -9.45 -8.46
CA GLY A 174 7.34 -8.14 -9.09
C GLY A 174 8.05 -7.06 -8.28
N ILE A 175 8.22 -5.89 -8.89
CA ILE A 175 8.77 -4.70 -8.23
C ILE A 175 7.69 -3.62 -8.22
N GLY A 176 7.25 -3.24 -7.03
CA GLY A 176 6.26 -2.18 -6.84
C GLY A 176 6.82 -0.77 -7.10
N PRO A 177 5.98 0.27 -7.14
CA PRO A 177 6.39 1.64 -7.46
C PRO A 177 7.46 2.22 -6.53
N SER A 178 7.55 1.73 -5.29
CA SER A 178 8.57 2.14 -4.31
C SER A 178 9.82 1.26 -4.30
N GLY A 179 10.01 0.40 -5.30
CA GLY A 179 11.11 -0.58 -5.35
C GLY A 179 10.93 -1.79 -4.42
N MET A 180 9.76 -1.92 -3.78
CA MET A 180 9.47 -3.05 -2.89
C MET A 180 9.19 -4.31 -3.71
N LEU A 181 9.74 -5.44 -3.27
CA LEU A 181 9.45 -6.75 -3.84
C LEU A 181 8.02 -7.19 -3.54
N VAL A 182 7.36 -7.74 -4.56
CA VAL A 182 5.95 -8.14 -4.53
C VAL A 182 5.86 -9.61 -4.97
N PRO A 183 5.89 -10.56 -4.02
CA PRO A 183 5.65 -11.96 -4.32
C PRO A 183 4.20 -12.21 -4.77
N GLU A 184 4.07 -12.94 -5.87
CA GLU A 184 2.80 -13.31 -6.49
C GLU A 184 2.85 -14.77 -6.94
N LEU A 185 1.74 -15.48 -6.79
CA LEU A 185 1.51 -16.79 -7.38
C LEU A 185 0.27 -16.71 -8.26
N SER A 186 0.38 -17.09 -9.52
CA SER A 186 -0.75 -17.10 -10.45
C SER A 186 -1.04 -18.53 -10.89
N SER A 187 -2.31 -18.89 -10.99
CA SER A 187 -2.72 -20.23 -11.44
C SER A 187 -4.11 -20.19 -12.05
N ILE A 188 -4.39 -21.12 -12.96
CA ILE A 188 -5.76 -21.40 -13.42
C ILE A 188 -6.59 -22.17 -12.38
N SER A 189 -5.92 -22.79 -11.40
CA SER A 189 -6.56 -23.56 -10.32
C SER A 189 -6.75 -22.68 -9.09
N LEU A 190 -7.98 -22.19 -8.89
CA LEU A 190 -8.35 -21.49 -7.65
C LEU A 190 -8.12 -22.35 -6.38
N PRO A 191 -8.50 -23.64 -6.35
CA PRO A 191 -8.27 -24.49 -5.18
C PRO A 191 -6.78 -24.61 -4.79
N LEU A 192 -5.87 -24.61 -5.77
CA LEU A 192 -4.43 -24.63 -5.50
C LEU A 192 -4.00 -23.38 -4.73
N LEU A 193 -4.42 -22.19 -5.20
CA LEU A 193 -4.11 -20.92 -4.54
C LEU A 193 -4.77 -20.83 -3.15
N GLU A 194 -5.97 -21.38 -2.97
CA GLU A 194 -6.64 -21.43 -1.67
C GLU A 194 -5.89 -22.32 -0.67
N ARG A 195 -5.34 -23.45 -1.12
CA ARG A 195 -4.47 -24.30 -0.29
C ARG A 195 -3.20 -23.57 0.12
N VAL A 196 -2.52 -22.89 -0.82
CA VAL A 196 -1.35 -22.06 -0.50
C VAL A 196 -1.70 -20.97 0.51
N ARG A 197 -2.80 -20.24 0.28
CA ARG A 197 -3.28 -19.19 1.19
C ARG A 197 -3.52 -19.73 2.60
N SER A 198 -4.15 -20.91 2.71
CA SER A 198 -4.40 -21.59 3.99
C SER A 198 -3.11 -22.04 4.67
N CYS A 199 -2.15 -22.63 3.93
CA CYS A 199 -0.83 -22.98 4.47
C CYS A 199 -0.10 -21.77 5.07
N MET A 200 -0.21 -20.61 4.42
CA MET A 200 0.41 -19.36 4.88
C MET A 200 -0.39 -18.62 5.97
N ALA A 201 -1.50 -19.20 6.45
CA ALA A 201 -2.43 -18.57 7.39
C ALA A 201 -2.82 -17.13 6.96
N SER A 202 -3.09 -16.97 5.66
CA SER A 202 -3.37 -15.67 5.04
C SER A 202 -4.86 -15.45 4.80
N ASN A 203 -5.32 -14.22 4.97
CA ASN A 203 -6.65 -13.79 4.52
C ASN A 203 -6.59 -12.85 3.30
N HIS A 204 -5.43 -12.75 2.65
CA HIS A 204 -5.31 -11.94 1.43
C HIS A 204 -6.25 -12.49 0.35
N PRO A 205 -6.94 -11.61 -0.41
CA PRO A 205 -7.86 -12.04 -1.44
C PRO A 205 -7.08 -12.63 -2.61
N ILE A 206 -7.60 -13.73 -3.14
CA ILE A 206 -7.18 -14.25 -4.44
C ILE A 206 -8.01 -13.50 -5.48
N LYS A 207 -7.35 -12.83 -6.42
CA LYS A 207 -7.99 -11.98 -7.41
C LYS A 207 -8.09 -12.69 -8.75
N LEU A 208 -9.20 -12.51 -9.45
CA LEU A 208 -9.29 -12.82 -10.87
C LEU A 208 -8.48 -11.77 -11.63
N VAL A 209 -7.51 -12.21 -12.42
CA VAL A 209 -6.64 -11.31 -13.20
C VAL A 209 -7.05 -11.24 -14.65
N ASN A 210 -7.34 -12.39 -15.26
CA ASN A 210 -7.69 -12.46 -16.67
C ASN A 210 -8.58 -13.67 -16.96
N GLN A 211 -9.34 -13.60 -18.06
CA GLN A 211 -10.04 -14.73 -18.64
C GLN A 211 -9.42 -15.02 -20.01
N THR A 212 -8.94 -16.23 -20.20
CA THR A 212 -8.31 -16.68 -21.46
C THR A 212 -9.09 -17.86 -22.02
N LEU A 213 -8.83 -18.20 -23.29
CA LEU A 213 -9.37 -19.43 -23.91
C LEU A 213 -8.97 -20.70 -23.14
N GLY A 214 -7.81 -20.69 -22.48
CA GLY A 214 -7.30 -21.79 -21.64
C GLY A 214 -7.80 -21.77 -20.19
N GLY A 215 -8.69 -20.84 -19.83
CA GLY A 215 -9.27 -20.73 -18.48
C GLY A 215 -9.10 -19.37 -17.82
N THR A 216 -9.66 -19.26 -16.62
CA THR A 216 -9.56 -18.05 -15.78
C THR A 216 -8.26 -18.08 -14.98
N ILE A 217 -7.48 -17.01 -15.07
CA ILE A 217 -6.24 -16.86 -14.31
C ILE A 217 -6.52 -16.12 -13.02
N TYR A 218 -6.22 -16.78 -11.90
CA TYR A 218 -6.28 -16.23 -10.56
C TYR A 218 -4.88 -15.86 -10.09
N ARG A 219 -4.79 -14.89 -9.17
CA ARG A 219 -3.54 -14.46 -8.56
C ARG A 219 -3.68 -14.23 -7.07
N PHE A 220 -2.72 -14.79 -6.35
CA PHE A 220 -2.50 -14.58 -4.93
C PHE A 220 -1.26 -13.69 -4.74
N THR A 221 -1.47 -12.46 -4.27
CA THR A 221 -0.40 -11.50 -4.01
C THR A 221 -0.27 -11.29 -2.50
N PHE A 222 0.92 -11.51 -1.94
CA PHE A 222 1.16 -11.48 -0.50
C PHE A 222 2.35 -10.57 -0.14
N CYS A 223 2.22 -9.28 -0.44
CA CYS A 223 3.27 -8.29 -0.20
C CYS A 223 3.59 -8.09 1.29
N ARG A 224 4.64 -8.76 1.77
CA ARG A 224 5.30 -8.47 3.04
C ARG A 224 6.80 -8.42 2.81
N ARG A 225 7.45 -7.39 3.35
CA ARG A 225 8.90 -7.22 3.22
C ARG A 225 9.63 -8.46 3.73
N LYS A 226 9.30 -8.91 4.94
CA LYS A 226 9.90 -10.10 5.54
C LYS A 226 9.77 -11.35 4.65
N LEU A 227 8.55 -11.67 4.19
CA LEU A 227 8.34 -12.84 3.31
C LEU A 227 9.12 -12.71 1.99
N ALA A 228 9.19 -11.51 1.42
CA ALA A 228 9.94 -11.29 0.18
C ALA A 228 11.47 -11.43 0.41
N ASP A 229 11.98 -10.89 1.52
CA ASP A 229 13.38 -10.98 1.89
C ASP A 229 13.77 -12.45 2.19
N ASP A 230 12.92 -13.18 2.91
CA ASP A 230 13.10 -14.61 3.19
C ASP A 230 13.10 -15.45 1.89
N LEU A 231 12.21 -15.14 0.93
CA LEU A 231 12.21 -15.79 -0.39
C LEU A 231 13.50 -15.52 -1.17
N VAL A 232 13.98 -14.28 -1.17
CA VAL A 232 15.26 -13.93 -1.81
C VAL A 232 16.43 -14.66 -1.16
N ALA A 233 16.45 -14.76 0.18
CA ALA A 233 17.47 -15.52 0.91
C ALA A 233 17.44 -17.02 0.56
N LEU A 234 16.28 -17.56 0.20
CA LEU A 234 16.12 -18.93 -0.30
C LEU A 234 16.45 -19.10 -1.80
N GLY A 235 16.92 -18.05 -2.47
CA GLY A 235 17.31 -18.08 -3.89
C GLY A 235 16.18 -17.75 -4.86
N ILE A 236 15.01 -17.32 -4.38
CA ILE A 236 13.89 -16.91 -5.23
C ILE A 236 13.99 -15.42 -5.50
N THR A 237 14.50 -15.05 -6.68
CA THR A 237 14.69 -13.65 -7.09
C THR A 237 13.72 -13.23 -8.20
N PRO A 238 13.59 -11.92 -8.49
CA PRO A 238 12.92 -11.47 -9.71
C PRO A 238 13.57 -12.06 -10.97
N LYS A 239 12.76 -12.32 -12.01
CA LYS A 239 13.20 -12.89 -13.31
C LYS A 239 14.00 -14.20 -13.20
N LYS A 240 13.73 -15.00 -12.16
CA LYS A 240 14.45 -16.23 -11.84
C LYS A 240 14.36 -17.36 -12.86
N SER A 241 13.39 -17.37 -13.77
CA SER A 241 13.02 -18.57 -14.54
C SER A 241 14.17 -19.21 -15.33
N LEU A 242 15.21 -18.46 -15.68
CA LEU A 242 16.39 -18.95 -16.42
C LEU A 242 17.65 -19.09 -15.55
N THR A 243 17.64 -18.58 -14.32
CA THR A 243 18.84 -18.44 -13.48
C THR A 243 18.65 -18.98 -12.06
N VAL A 244 17.47 -19.52 -11.75
CA VAL A 244 17.16 -20.06 -10.42
C VAL A 244 18.09 -21.23 -10.12
N GLN A 245 18.64 -21.22 -8.91
CA GLN A 245 19.46 -22.30 -8.37
C GLN A 245 18.59 -23.22 -7.52
N PHE A 246 19.06 -24.45 -7.29
CA PHE A 246 18.37 -25.34 -6.36
C PHE A 246 18.46 -24.77 -4.92
N PRO A 247 17.34 -24.49 -4.23
CA PRO A 247 17.38 -23.91 -2.88
C PRO A 247 18.03 -24.85 -1.85
N PRO A 248 18.57 -24.35 -0.73
CA PRO A 248 19.19 -25.17 0.32
C PRO A 248 18.15 -25.93 1.16
N VAL A 249 17.37 -26.81 0.51
CA VAL A 249 16.30 -27.60 1.12
C VAL A 249 16.89 -28.74 1.95
N PRO A 250 16.59 -28.85 3.25
CA PRO A 250 17.01 -29.99 4.06
C PRO A 250 16.41 -31.30 3.56
N VAL A 251 17.17 -32.39 3.68
CA VAL A 251 16.78 -33.73 3.18
C VAL A 251 15.39 -34.14 3.69
N LEU A 252 15.07 -33.85 4.95
CA LEU A 252 13.77 -34.14 5.58
C LEU A 252 12.57 -33.52 4.83
N TYR A 253 12.75 -32.37 4.18
CA TYR A 253 11.69 -31.65 3.48
C TYR A 253 11.79 -31.73 1.95
N LEU A 254 12.82 -32.40 1.44
CA LEU A 254 13.12 -32.45 0.02
C LEU A 254 11.96 -33.04 -0.80
N SER A 255 11.31 -34.10 -0.32
CA SER A 255 10.15 -34.70 -0.99
C SER A 255 8.95 -33.74 -1.08
N HIS A 256 8.71 -32.93 -0.04
CA HIS A 256 7.65 -31.92 -0.04
C HIS A 256 7.95 -30.78 -1.01
N PHE A 257 9.21 -30.35 -1.07
CA PHE A 257 9.67 -29.36 -2.04
C PHE A 257 9.50 -29.87 -3.48
N ILE A 258 9.97 -31.09 -3.77
CA ILE A 258 9.84 -31.72 -5.09
C ILE A 258 8.36 -31.84 -5.49
N ARG A 259 7.47 -32.20 -4.56
CA ARG A 259 6.02 -32.20 -4.83
C ARG A 259 5.51 -30.81 -5.20
N GLY A 260 6.02 -29.76 -4.57
CA GLY A 260 5.66 -28.38 -4.91
C GLY A 260 6.13 -27.98 -6.31
N VAL A 261 7.35 -28.35 -6.67
CA VAL A 261 7.90 -28.16 -8.03
C VAL A 261 7.05 -28.95 -9.04
N PHE A 262 6.69 -30.18 -8.71
CA PHE A 262 5.86 -31.03 -9.55
C PHE A 262 4.45 -30.46 -9.78
N ASP A 263 3.81 -29.92 -8.74
CA ASP A 263 2.48 -29.34 -8.86
C ASP A 263 2.43 -28.08 -9.75
N GLY A 264 3.58 -27.44 -10.05
CA GLY A 264 3.66 -26.29 -10.96
C GLY A 264 4.20 -26.65 -12.35
N ASP A 265 5.43 -27.18 -12.42
CA ASP A 265 6.12 -27.47 -13.69
C ASP A 265 6.22 -28.98 -14.01
N GLY A 266 5.52 -29.82 -13.25
CA GLY A 266 5.44 -31.25 -13.50
C GLY A 266 4.33 -31.60 -14.48
N SER A 267 4.47 -32.72 -15.19
CA SER A 267 3.35 -33.29 -15.95
C SER A 267 3.33 -34.81 -15.88
N VAL A 268 2.11 -35.36 -15.87
CA VAL A 268 1.87 -36.79 -16.04
C VAL A 268 1.16 -36.99 -17.37
N PHE A 269 1.67 -37.91 -18.19
CA PHE A 269 1.04 -38.26 -19.46
C PHE A 269 1.20 -39.75 -19.75
N VAL A 270 0.36 -40.26 -20.65
CA VAL A 270 0.42 -41.64 -21.11
C VAL A 270 1.13 -41.66 -22.45
N ASP A 271 2.26 -42.36 -22.53
CA ASP A 271 2.95 -42.70 -23.77
C ASP A 271 2.51 -44.10 -24.23
N PRO A 272 1.60 -44.20 -25.22
CA PRO A 272 1.10 -45.48 -25.70
C PRO A 272 2.17 -46.32 -26.43
N ARG A 273 3.34 -45.74 -26.74
CA ARG A 273 4.45 -46.42 -27.43
C ARG A 273 5.37 -47.16 -26.46
N ALA A 274 5.24 -46.90 -25.16
CA ALA A 274 6.08 -47.51 -24.14
C ALA A 274 5.71 -48.99 -23.90
N ARG A 275 6.71 -49.87 -23.99
CA ARG A 275 6.51 -51.33 -23.92
C ARG A 275 6.26 -51.91 -22.51
N ALA A 276 6.65 -51.21 -21.45
CA ALA A 276 6.61 -51.74 -20.07
C ALA A 276 5.61 -50.99 -19.15
N SER A 277 5.68 -49.67 -19.12
CA SER A 277 4.71 -48.81 -18.43
C SER A 277 4.39 -47.64 -19.33
N ALA A 278 3.10 -47.37 -19.54
CA ALA A 278 2.66 -46.26 -20.39
C ALA A 278 2.67 -44.92 -19.65
N ILE A 279 2.70 -44.89 -18.31
CA ILE A 279 2.70 -43.63 -17.56
C ILE A 279 4.10 -43.02 -17.58
N ARG A 280 4.17 -41.73 -17.90
CA ARG A 280 5.38 -40.91 -17.89
C ARG A 280 5.16 -39.70 -17.00
N VAL A 281 6.22 -39.31 -16.32
CA VAL A 281 6.29 -38.15 -15.48
C VAL A 281 7.49 -37.34 -15.95
N ASN A 282 7.33 -36.02 -16.10
CA ASN A 282 8.42 -35.13 -16.40
C ASN A 282 8.38 -33.89 -15.49
N PHE A 283 9.53 -33.22 -15.43
CA PHE A 283 9.69 -31.89 -14.90
C PHE A 283 10.22 -31.00 -16.03
N VAL A 284 9.75 -29.77 -16.11
CA VAL A 284 10.24 -28.79 -17.09
C VAL A 284 10.83 -27.61 -16.33
N SER A 285 11.95 -27.06 -16.81
CA SER A 285 12.47 -25.80 -16.29
C SER A 285 13.28 -25.08 -17.35
N GLY A 286 13.21 -23.75 -17.33
CA GLY A 286 14.09 -22.90 -18.16
C GLY A 286 15.51 -22.74 -17.58
N SER A 287 15.72 -23.12 -16.32
CA SER A 287 17.04 -23.06 -15.67
C SER A 287 17.73 -24.41 -15.72
N TRP A 288 18.85 -24.48 -16.46
CA TRP A 288 19.68 -25.68 -16.54
C TRP A 288 20.26 -26.06 -15.16
N ASP A 289 20.70 -25.06 -14.40
CA ASP A 289 21.31 -25.29 -13.08
C ASP A 289 20.33 -25.91 -12.09
N PHE A 290 19.05 -25.53 -12.18
CA PHE A 290 18.00 -26.09 -11.34
C PHE A 290 17.64 -27.52 -11.76
N ILE A 291 17.37 -27.74 -13.06
CA ILE A 291 16.87 -29.04 -13.53
C ILE A 291 17.92 -30.15 -13.39
N SER A 292 19.20 -29.86 -13.65
CA SER A 292 20.30 -30.82 -13.47
C SER A 292 20.49 -31.21 -12.00
N GLN A 293 20.37 -30.26 -11.07
CA GLN A 293 20.42 -30.55 -9.64
C GLN A 293 19.19 -31.33 -9.16
N LEU A 294 18.01 -31.04 -9.69
CA LEU A 294 16.80 -31.79 -9.40
C LEU A 294 16.94 -33.26 -9.86
N GLU A 295 17.42 -33.47 -11.08
CA GLU A 295 17.71 -34.80 -11.64
C GLU A 295 18.68 -35.58 -10.74
N ASN A 296 19.82 -35.00 -10.38
CA ASN A 296 20.81 -35.64 -9.51
C ASN A 296 20.21 -36.04 -8.14
N LYS A 297 19.36 -35.19 -7.56
CA LYS A 297 18.69 -35.51 -6.29
C LYS A 297 17.67 -36.63 -6.44
N LEU A 298 16.92 -36.65 -7.55
CA LEU A 298 15.96 -37.72 -7.83
C LEU A 298 16.65 -39.06 -8.06
N HIS A 299 17.74 -39.08 -8.83
CA HIS A 299 18.57 -40.27 -9.05
C HIS A 299 19.16 -40.80 -7.73
N SER A 300 19.74 -39.92 -6.92
CA SER A 300 20.27 -40.29 -5.61
C SER A 300 19.21 -40.85 -4.66
N LEU A 301 17.97 -40.33 -4.68
CA LEU A 301 16.87 -40.83 -3.84
C LEU A 301 16.26 -42.15 -4.38
N ALA A 302 16.24 -42.32 -5.69
CA ALA A 302 15.73 -43.53 -6.35
C ALA A 302 16.76 -44.67 -6.39
N GLY A 303 18.03 -44.37 -6.10
CA GLY A 303 19.12 -45.35 -6.11
C GLY A 303 19.54 -45.77 -7.51
N VAL A 304 19.42 -44.86 -8.48
CA VAL A 304 19.79 -45.07 -9.90
C VAL A 304 20.85 -44.08 -10.36
#